data_AF-A0A2G8KVA7-F1
#
_entry.id   AF-A0A2G8KVA7-F1
#
_cell.length_a   1.000
_cell.length_b   1.000
_cell.length_c   1.000
_cell.angle_alpha   90.00
_cell.angle_beta   90.00
_cell.angle_gamma   90.00
#
_symmetry.space_group_name_H-M   'P 1'
#
loop_
_entity.id
_entity.type
_entity.pdbx_description
1 polymer ?
#
loop_
_entity_poly.entity_id
_entity_poly.type
_entity_poly.pdbx_seq_one_letter_code
_entity_poly.pdbx_strand_id
1 'polypeptide(L)'
;MFQKRVGGSVSFYETWNNYRDGFGDLNSSFWLGNEKLHVISAQRDHQLRIDIWFNNTNDDSAYLHYNLFRVSSEATQYEITLGSYTGSF
;
A
#
# COMPACT_ATOMS: atom_id res chain seq x y z
N MET A 1 -4.92 5.30 -4.30
CA MET A 1 -4.58 3.87 -4.36
C MET A 1 -3.11 3.75 -4.68
N PHE A 2 -2.32 3.06 -3.87
CA PHE A 2 -0.87 2.89 -4.11
C PHE A 2 -0.43 1.43 -4.25
N GLN A 3 -1.33 0.51 -3.91
CA GLN A 3 -1.15 -0.93 -4.06
C GLN A 3 -2.51 -1.51 -4.44
N LYS A 4 -2.52 -2.47 -5.38
CA LYS A 4 -3.70 -3.28 -5.71
C LYS A 4 -3.26 -4.70 -6.06
N ARG A 5 -3.96 -5.72 -5.54
CA ARG A 5 -3.82 -7.12 -5.98
C ARG A 5 -5.14 -7.62 -6.52
N VAL A 6 -5.19 -7.94 -7.81
CA VAL A 6 -6.32 -8.56 -8.50
C VAL A 6 -5.79 -9.50 -9.59
N GLY A 7 -6.34 -10.71 -9.66
CA GLY A 7 -6.13 -11.62 -10.79
C GLY A 7 -4.77 -12.34 -10.89
N GLY A 8 -3.87 -12.18 -9.89
CA GLY A 8 -2.65 -12.99 -9.73
C GLY A 8 -1.58 -12.86 -10.84
N SER A 9 -1.79 -12.02 -11.85
CA SER A 9 -0.96 -11.93 -13.05
C SER A 9 0.37 -11.19 -12.87
N VAL A 10 0.53 -10.45 -11.77
CA VAL A 10 1.73 -9.67 -11.47
C VAL A 10 2.46 -10.29 -10.28
N SER A 11 3.74 -10.60 -10.49
CA SER A 11 4.63 -11.04 -9.41
C SER A 11 4.83 -9.92 -8.39
N PHE A 12 4.80 -10.26 -7.11
CA PHE A 12 5.22 -9.38 -6.02
C PHE A 12 6.53 -9.88 -5.38
N TYR A 13 7.13 -10.93 -5.93
CA TYR A 13 8.48 -11.36 -5.58
C TYR A 13 9.47 -10.57 -6.43
N GLU A 14 9.76 -9.36 -5.98
CA GLU A 14 10.47 -8.34 -6.74
C GLU A 14 11.70 -7.81 -6.01
N THR A 15 12.62 -7.20 -6.75
CA THR A 15 13.85 -6.62 -6.19
C THR A 15 13.59 -5.35 -5.39
N TRP A 16 14.56 -4.95 -4.56
CA TRP A 16 14.52 -3.65 -3.85
C TRP A 16 14.28 -2.47 -4.80
N ASN A 17 15.00 -2.43 -5.93
CA ASN A 17 14.86 -1.36 -6.92
C ASN A 17 13.44 -1.32 -7.51
N ASN A 18 12.83 -2.48 -7.77
CA ASN A 18 11.45 -2.53 -8.25
C ASN A 18 10.46 -2.03 -7.19
N TYR A 19 10.66 -2.36 -5.91
CA TYR A 19 9.84 -1.81 -4.82
C TYR A 19 10.04 -0.30 -4.63
N ARG A 20 11.27 0.21 -4.83
CA ARG A 20 11.55 1.66 -4.84
C ARG A 20 10.80 2.35 -5.96
N ASP A 21 10.98 1.88 -7.20
CA ASP A 21 10.53 2.58 -8.41
C ASP A 21 9.03 2.33 -8.72
N GLY A 22 8.52 1.18 -8.30
CA GLY A 22 7.17 0.68 -8.59
C GLY A 22 7.16 -0.34 -9.74
N PHE A 23 6.13 -1.19 -9.76
CA PHE A 23 5.95 -2.24 -10.76
C PHE A 23 4.48 -2.63 -10.94
N GLY A 24 4.21 -3.40 -11.98
CA GLY A 24 2.87 -3.88 -12.33
C GLY A 24 2.12 -2.92 -13.26
N ASP A 25 0.80 -3.06 -13.28
CA ASP A 25 -0.10 -2.32 -14.17
C ASP A 25 -1.21 -1.66 -13.35
N LEU A 26 -1.34 -0.35 -13.50
CA LEU A 26 -2.32 0.48 -12.80
C LEU A 26 -3.77 0.05 -13.10
N ASN A 27 -4.01 -0.62 -14.23
CA ASN A 27 -5.32 -1.16 -14.58
C ASN A 27 -5.62 -2.51 -13.89
N SER A 28 -4.61 -3.19 -13.35
CA SER A 28 -4.74 -4.50 -12.70
C SER A 28 -4.08 -4.56 -11.33
N SER A 29 -2.95 -5.26 -11.20
CA SER A 29 -2.16 -5.37 -9.97
C SER A 29 -0.90 -4.51 -10.07
N PHE A 30 -0.62 -3.72 -9.04
CA PHE A 30 0.57 -2.85 -9.04
C PHE A 30 1.06 -2.51 -7.63
N TRP A 31 2.30 -2.03 -7.60
CA TRP A 31 2.93 -1.31 -6.51
C TRP A 31 3.40 0.06 -7.03
N LEU A 32 2.96 1.15 -6.41
CA LEU A 32 3.24 2.51 -6.90
C LEU A 32 4.72 2.88 -6.86
N GLY A 33 5.47 2.31 -5.91
CA GLY A 33 6.87 2.62 -5.63
C GLY A 33 7.04 3.34 -4.29
N ASN A 34 8.01 2.89 -3.50
CA ASN A 34 8.29 3.43 -2.17
C ASN A 34 8.75 4.88 -2.23
N GLU A 35 9.50 5.27 -3.25
CA GLU A 35 9.96 6.66 -3.39
C GLU A 35 8.78 7.60 -3.62
N LYS A 36 7.81 7.17 -4.45
CA LYS A 36 6.57 7.94 -4.64
C LYS A 36 5.75 8.01 -3.36
N LEU A 37 5.68 6.92 -2.59
CA LEU A 37 5.01 6.88 -1.30
C LEU A 37 5.65 7.82 -0.26
N HIS A 38 6.98 7.85 -0.20
CA HIS A 38 7.72 8.78 0.64
C HIS A 38 7.35 10.23 0.30
N VAL A 39 7.46 10.62 -0.97
CA VAL A 39 7.15 11.98 -1.43
C VAL A 39 5.70 12.36 -1.14
N ILE A 40 4.74 11.48 -1.40
CA ILE A 40 3.31 11.76 -1.17
C ILE A 40 3.01 11.89 0.33
N SER A 41 3.47 10.93 1.13
CA SER A 41 3.15 10.88 2.56
C SER A 41 3.88 11.95 3.40
N ALA A 42 4.95 12.55 2.87
CA ALA A 42 5.66 13.66 3.51
C ALA A 42 5.00 15.03 3.31
N GLN A 43 4.10 15.19 2.33
CA GLN A 43 3.50 16.49 2.01
C GLN A 43 2.54 17.00 3.08
N ARG A 44 1.85 16.10 3.77
CA ARG A 44 0.89 16.37 4.84
C ARG A 44 0.56 15.07 5.56
N ASP A 45 -0.23 15.15 6.62
CA ASP A 45 -0.74 13.94 7.25
C ASP A 45 -1.75 13.24 6.33
N HIS A 46 -1.45 11.97 6.06
CA HIS A 46 -2.30 11.07 5.30
C HIS A 46 -2.83 9.95 6.20
N GLN A 47 -4.00 9.42 5.86
CA GLN A 47 -4.56 8.23 6.49
C GLN A 47 -4.33 7.02 5.58
N LEU A 48 -4.20 5.84 6.18
CA LEU A 48 -4.11 4.57 5.46
C LEU A 48 -5.43 3.82 5.59
N ARG A 49 -5.96 3.33 4.48
CA ARG A 49 -7.07 2.37 4.43
C ARG A 49 -6.64 1.17 3.60
N ILE A 50 -6.88 -0.03 4.11
CA ILE A 50 -6.64 -1.30 3.44
C ILE A 50 -7.97 -2.02 3.37
N ASP A 51 -8.46 -2.28 2.17
CA ASP A 51 -9.67 -3.07 1.92
C ASP A 51 -9.26 -4.50 1.50
N ILE A 52 -9.84 -5.51 2.15
CA ILE A 52 -9.55 -6.93 1.94
C ILE A 52 -10.84 -7.65 1.60
N TRP A 53 -10.82 -8.46 0.54
CA TRP A 53 -11.89 -9.38 0.19
C TRP A 53 -11.39 -10.80 0.39
N PHE A 54 -12.08 -11.59 1.22
CA PHE A 54 -11.69 -12.98 1.53
C PHE A 54 -12.10 -13.94 0.41
N ASN A 55 -13.20 -13.64 -0.28
CA ASN A 55 -13.75 -14.43 -1.37
C ASN A 55 -14.14 -13.53 -2.55
N ASN A 56 -14.49 -14.14 -3.68
CA ASN A 56 -14.99 -13.42 -4.88
C ASN A 56 -16.44 -12.91 -4.73
N THR A 57 -17.00 -12.99 -3.52
CA THR A 57 -18.32 -12.50 -3.15
C THR A 57 -18.16 -11.30 -2.22
N ASN A 58 -18.82 -10.18 -2.55
CA ASN A 58 -18.70 -8.91 -1.82
C ASN A 58 -19.17 -8.95 -0.35
N ASP A 59 -19.81 -10.04 0.08
CA ASP A 59 -20.39 -10.19 1.41
C ASP A 59 -19.36 -10.55 2.49
N ASP A 60 -18.12 -10.90 2.12
CA ASP A 60 -17.06 -11.28 3.06
C ASP A 60 -15.82 -10.40 2.84
N SER A 61 -15.90 -9.17 3.36
CA SER A 61 -14.84 -8.16 3.26
C SER A 61 -14.54 -7.53 4.61
N ALA A 62 -13.29 -7.13 4.80
CA ALA A 62 -12.80 -6.43 5.97
C ALA A 62 -12.02 -5.18 5.56
N TYR A 63 -11.88 -4.24 6.48
CA TYR A 63 -11.02 -3.09 6.28
C TYR A 63 -10.21 -2.77 7.53
N LEU A 64 -9.01 -2.25 7.27
CA LEU A 64 -8.11 -1.69 8.27
C LEU A 64 -7.96 -0.21 7.97
N HIS A 65 -7.99 0.63 9.01
CA HIS A 65 -7.79 2.05 8.92
C HIS A 65 -6.76 2.52 9.95
N TYR A 66 -5.86 3.41 9.53
CA TYR A 66 -4.93 4.11 10.40
C TYR A 66 -5.06 5.61 10.17
N ASN A 67 -5.18 6.37 11.26
CA ASN A 67 -5.38 7.82 11.18
C ASN A 67 -4.11 8.62 10.83
N LEU A 68 -2.95 7.97 10.78
CA LEU A 68 -1.69 8.52 10.31
C LEU A 68 -0.93 7.46 9.49
N PHE A 69 -0.35 7.89 8.38
CA PHE A 69 0.49 7.10 7.49
C PHE A 69 1.61 7.97 6.94
N ARG A 70 2.84 7.61 7.28
CA ARG A 70 4.06 8.20 6.72
C ARG A 70 5.04 7.12 6.31
N VAL A 71 5.75 7.38 5.22
CA VAL A 71 6.83 6.54 4.72
C VAL A 71 8.10 7.39 4.73
N SER A 72 9.13 6.89 5.41
CA SER A 72 10.42 7.58 5.51
C SER A 72 11.23 7.45 4.22
N SER A 73 12.38 8.10 4.14
CA SER A 73 13.26 8.07 2.96
C SER A 73 13.90 6.70 2.72
N GLU A 74 14.52 6.51 1.54
CA GLU A 74 15.31 5.31 1.23
C GLU A 74 16.48 5.10 2.22
N ALA A 75 17.10 6.17 2.70
CA ALA A 75 18.21 6.10 3.68
C ALA A 75 17.80 5.46 5.02
N THR A 76 16.52 5.60 5.35
CA THR A 76 15.84 4.98 6.51
C THR A 76 15.03 3.75 6.10
N GLN A 77 15.37 3.16 4.95
CA GLN A 77 14.78 1.93 4.42
C GLN A 77 13.23 1.98 4.31
N TYR A 78 12.68 3.16 4.01
CA TYR A 78 11.23 3.37 3.89
C TYR A 78 10.42 2.96 5.13
N GLU A 79 10.98 3.17 6.33
CA GLU A 79 10.27 2.91 7.59
C GLU A 79 8.88 3.56 7.61
N ILE A 80 7.87 2.76 7.98
CA ILE A 80 6.47 3.19 8.02
C ILE A 80 6.12 3.64 9.43
N THR A 81 5.57 4.84 9.55
CA THR A 81 4.92 5.32 10.78
C THR A 81 3.41 5.24 10.61
N LEU A 82 2.75 4.52 11.53
CA LEU A 82 1.30 4.38 11.58
C LEU A 82 0.73 5.04 12.85
N GLY A 83 -0.47 5.58 12.71
CA GLY A 83 -1.22 6.11 13.84
C GLY A 83 -2.08 5.05 14.55
N SER A 84 -3.15 5.52 15.18
CA SER A 84 -4.14 4.64 15.82
C SER A 84 -4.91 3.84 14.79
N TYR A 85 -5.09 2.56 15.08
CA TYR A 85 -5.85 1.61 14.28
C TYR A 85 -7.35 1.70 14.58
N THR A 86 -8.18 1.64 13.54
CA THR A 86 -9.62 1.34 13.61
C THR A 86 -9.98 0.37 12.47
N GLY A 87 -10.97 -0.49 12.68
CA GLY A 87 -11.39 -1.44 11.65
C GLY A 87 -12.32 -2.52 12.18
N SER A 88 -12.90 -3.27 11.25
CA SER A 88 -13.76 -4.42 11.54
C SER A 88 -13.06 -5.69 11.06
N PHE A 89 -12.87 -6.63 11.98
CA PHE A 89 -12.53 -8.03 11.69
C PHE A 89 -13.78 -8.89 11.82
#